data_AF-A0A0F8X1C8-F1
#
_entry.id   AF-A0A0F8X1C8-F1
#
_cell.length_a   1.000
_cell.length_b   1.000
_cell.length_c   1.000
_cell.angle_alpha   90.00
_cell.angle_beta   90.00
_cell.angle_gamma   90.00
#
_symmetry.space_group_name_H-M   'P 1'
#
loop_
_entity.id
_entity.type
_entity.pdbx_description
1 polymer ?
#
loop_
_entity_poly.entity_id
_entity_poly.type
_entity_poly.pdbx_seq_one_letter_code
_entity_poly.pdbx_strand_id
1 'polypeptide(L)' 'HYHFAETNPALAFDRAAARGMRLDIAAGTAVRFEPGQTREVTLVPLRGARKVYGFNGKVMGAL' A
#
# COMPACT_ATOMS: atom_id res chain seq x y z
N HIS A 1 -7.01 -1.04 2.82
CA HIS A 1 -7.42 -0.23 1.65
C HIS A 1 -6.46 0.91 1.31
N TYR A 2 -5.51 1.26 2.18
CA TYR A 2 -4.47 2.25 1.88
C TYR A 2 -3.59 1.83 0.69
N HIS A 3 -3.15 2.77 -0.16
CA HIS A 3 -2.25 2.50 -1.28
C HIS A 3 -0.84 2.15 -0.76
N PHE A 4 -0.44 0.88 -0.89
CA PHE A 4 0.68 0.34 -0.11
C PHE A 4 2.02 1.01 -0.43
N ALA A 5 2.26 1.36 -1.70
CA ALA A 5 3.46 2.11 -2.11
C ALA A 5 3.61 3.47 -1.40
N GLU A 6 2.52 4.05 -0.90
CA GLU A 6 2.53 5.35 -0.22
C GLU A 6 2.56 5.25 1.31
N THR A 7 2.71 4.05 1.90
CA THR A 7 2.84 3.89 3.36
C THR A 7 4.09 4.60 3.91
N ASN A 8 4.18 4.73 5.24
CA ASN A 8 5.30 5.38 5.94
C ASN A 8 6.68 5.04 5.31
N PRO A 9 7.51 6.02 4.93
CA PRO A 9 8.85 5.81 4.35
C PRO A 9 9.78 4.95 5.21
N ALA A 10 9.57 4.87 6.53
CA ALA A 10 10.35 4.02 7.43
C ALA A 10 10.15 2.51 7.18
N LEU A 11 9.08 2.10 6.48
CA LEU A 11 8.90 0.73 6.03
C LEU A 11 9.74 0.49 4.76
N ALA A 12 10.74 -0.39 4.87
CA ALA A 12 11.63 -0.75 3.76
C ALA A 12 11.07 -1.95 2.98
N PHE A 13 10.74 -1.75 1.70
CA PHE A 13 10.30 -2.77 0.75
C PHE A 13 10.33 -2.20 -0.68
N ASP A 14 10.06 -3.04 -1.69
CA ASP A 14 9.96 -2.60 -3.08
C ASP A 14 8.68 -1.76 -3.33
N ARG A 15 8.88 -0.44 -3.40
CA ARG A 15 7.81 0.54 -3.64
C ARG A 15 7.24 0.48 -5.04
N ALA A 16 8.03 0.04 -6.03
CA ALA A 16 7.58 -0.07 -7.42
C ALA A 16 6.64 -1.27 -7.57
N ALA A 17 6.99 -2.42 -6.97
CA ALA A 17 6.13 -3.61 -6.93
C ALA A 17 4.80 -3.35 -6.20
N ALA A 18 4.79 -2.45 -5.22
CA ALA A 18 3.59 -2.08 -4.47
C ALA A 18 2.71 -1.01 -5.15
N ARG A 19 3.12 -0.45 -6.29
CA ARG A 19 2.38 0.63 -6.96
C ARG A 19 1.03 0.12 -7.47
N GLY A 20 -0.03 0.80 -7.09
CA GLY A 20 -1.40 0.44 -7.42
C GLY A 20 -1.95 -0.76 -6.64
N MET A 21 -1.30 -1.13 -5.54
CA MET A 21 -1.66 -2.30 -4.74
C MET A 21 -2.12 -1.90 -3.32
N ARG A 22 -2.89 -2.78 -2.68
CA ARG A 22 -3.28 -2.69 -1.26
C ARG A 22 -3.08 -4.03 -0.57
N LEU A 23 -3.07 -4.06 0.77
CA LEU A 23 -3.05 -5.31 1.53
C LEU A 23 -4.23 -6.22 1.15
N ASP A 24 -3.93 -7.50 0.95
CA ASP A 24 -4.91 -8.57 0.74
C ASP A 24 -5.33 -9.18 2.07
N ILE A 25 -6.18 -8.45 2.79
CA ILE A 25 -6.72 -8.81 4.10
C ILE A 25 -8.20 -8.45 4.16
N ALA A 26 -8.91 -9.03 5.13
CA ALA A 26 -10.32 -8.74 5.37
C ALA A 26 -10.57 -7.23 5.50
N ALA A 27 -11.66 -6.75 4.89
CA ALA A 27 -11.99 -5.33 4.87
C ALA A 27 -12.12 -4.78 6.31
N GLY A 28 -11.53 -3.61 6.54
CA GLY A 28 -11.53 -2.94 7.84
C GLY A 28 -10.43 -3.38 8.81
N THR A 29 -9.70 -4.47 8.50
CA THR A 29 -8.56 -4.92 9.33
C THR A 29 -7.25 -4.24 8.94
N ALA A 30 -6.20 -4.46 9.74
CA ALA A 30 -4.87 -3.85 9.55
C ALA A 30 -3.73 -4.83 9.86
N VAL A 31 -2.57 -4.58 9.27
CA VAL A 31 -1.30 -5.24 9.62
C VAL A 31 -0.45 -4.26 10.41
N ARG A 32 0.05 -4.70 11.57
CA ARG A 32 0.96 -3.94 12.43
C ARG A 32 2.41 -4.38 12.22
N PHE A 33 3.29 -3.39 12.20
CA PHE A 33 4.74 -3.53 12.17
C PHE A 33 5.32 -2.84 13.39
N GLU A 34 5.96 -3.59 14.29
CA GLU A 34 6.72 -3.01 15.41
C GLU A 34 8.08 -2.47 14.92
N PRO A 35 8.74 -1.58 15.69
CA PRO A 35 10.09 -1.13 15.37
C PRO A 35 11.05 -2.32 15.15
N GLY A 36 11.71 -2.35 13.99
CA GLY A 36 12.64 -3.43 13.60
C GLY A 36 11.97 -4.72 13.09
N GLN A 37 10.64 -4.82 13.12
CA GLN A 37 9.95 -6.02 12.67
C GLN A 37 9.96 -6.15 11.14
N THR A 38 10.30 -7.34 10.66
CA THR A 38 10.14 -7.73 9.25
C THR A 38 9.00 -8.72 9.12
N ARG A 39 8.14 -8.53 8.11
CA ARG A 39 7.05 -9.44 7.77
C ARG A 39 6.85 -9.49 6.27
N GLU A 40 6.54 -10.66 5.76
CA GLU A 40 6.00 -10.83 4.41
C GLU A 40 4.50 -10.53 4.43
N VAL A 41 4.01 -9.84 3.40
CA VAL A 41 2.59 -9.51 3.24
C VAL A 41 2.16 -9.71 1.80
N THR A 42 0.93 -10.18 1.62
CA THR A 42 0.32 -10.31 0.30
C THR A 42 -0.38 -9.02 -0.08
N LEU A 43 -0.18 -8.58 -1.32
CA LEU A 43 -0.84 -7.42 -1.89
C LEU A 43 -1.78 -7.83 -3.03
N VAL A 44 -2.89 -7.12 -3.14
CA VAL A 44 -3.88 -7.26 -4.21
C VAL A 44 -4.02 -5.93 -4.97
N PRO A 45 -4.25 -5.94 -6.30
CA PRO A 45 -4.44 -4.72 -7.06
C PRO A 45 -5.65 -3.90 -6.62
N LEU A 46 -5.50 -2.58 -6.65
CA LEU A 46 -6.65 -1.68 -6.67
C LEU A 46 -7.46 -1.94 -7.94
N ARG A 47 -8.79 -1.98 -7.80
CA ARG A 47 -9.74 -2.16 -8.92
C ARG A 47 -10.57 -0.89 -9.14
N GLY A 48 -11.54 -0.95 -10.04
CA GLY A 48 -12.30 0.22 -10.49
C GLY A 48 -11.49 1.04 -11.49
N ALA A 49 -11.59 2.37 -11.43
CA ALA A 49 -10.91 3.27 -12.37
C ALA A 49 -9.37 3.27 -12.25
N ARG A 50 -8.80 2.58 -11.25
CA ARG A 50 -7.35 2.54 -10.97
C ARG A 50 -6.72 3.94 -10.95
N LYS A 51 -7.41 4.87 -10.30
CA LYS A 51 -6.91 6.21 -10.01
C LYS A 51 -6.67 6.34 -8.51
N VAL A 52 -5.57 6.99 -8.15
CA VAL A 52 -5.13 7.18 -6.76
C VAL A 52 -5.00 8.67 -6.49
N TYR A 53 -5.76 9.15 -5.51
CA TYR A 53 -5.76 10.53 -5.03
C TYR A 53 -5.63 10.55 -3.50
N GLY A 54 -4.92 11.53 -2.96
CA GLY A 54 -4.64 11.64 -1.51
C GLY A 54 -3.39 10.85 -1.10
N PHE A 55 -3.46 10.10 0.01
CA PHE A 55 -2.33 9.38 0.62
C PHE A 55 -1.14 10.30 0.89
N ASN A 56 0.02 10.05 0.29
CA ASN A 56 1.19 10.92 0.36
C ASN A 56 1.35 11.77 -0.91
N GLY A 57 0.31 11.85 -1.75
CA GLY A 57 0.28 12.70 -2.93
C GLY A 57 1.18 12.23 -4.08
N LYS A 58 1.62 10.97 -4.10
CA LYS A 58 2.65 10.52 -5.07
C LYS A 58 2.10 10.11 -6.44
N VAL A 59 0.80 9.86 -6.55
CA VAL A 59 0.16 9.47 -7.82
C VAL A 59 -0.78 10.55 -8.34
N MET A 60 -1.75 10.97 -7.54
CA MET A 60 -2.70 12.06 -7.84
C MET A 60 -3.36 11.97 -9.23
N GLY A 61 -3.69 10.76 -9.67
CA GLY A 61 -4.14 10.50 -11.03
C GLY A 61 -4.31 9.03 -11.36
N ALA A 62 -4.34 8.72 -12.65
CA ALA A 62 -4.35 7.34 -13.13
C ALA A 62 -3.02 6.65 -12.84
N LEU A 63 -3.10 5.35 -12.54
CA LEU A 63 -1.94 4.48 -12.30
C LEU A 63 -1.26 4.06 -13.59
#